data_AF-A0A812VSR7-F1
#
_entry.id   AF-A0A812VSR7-F1
#
_cell.length_a   1.000
_cell.length_b   1.000
_cell.length_c   1.000
_cell.angle_alpha   90.00
_cell.angle_beta   90.00
_cell.angle_gamma   90.00
#
_symmetry.space_group_name_H-M   'P 1'
#
loop_
_entity.id
_entity.type
_entity.pdbx_description
1 polymer ?
#
loop_
_entity_poly.entity_id
_entity_poly.type
_entity_poly.pdbx_seq_one_letter_code
_entity_poly.pdbx_strand_id
1 'polypeptide(L)'
;PHGMAIALGLLGQPGAGKTSLARSVAMALSRYHIRRVGKTGEVVFRPDIFDDGSLCEQPFKKVKAFTDVGNIESMSKERWGAAKWVRGQPRLYCVNDFEPETEPANDLPILAQRQGVISYVSHKEFMDMLDKAWYEKEKTSANVLAVLKRTHILLNTKSSLYVRPASEKESPVLRMPFGDKSDLLHLESRPVYDYHRKGGTDMPKDFQKKVEWETSWVEKVMAGDFDNLPYRATIISKSSFVEPSRPSKRESATDIQEILRNNLGSSSILDCHAGTHSHEAAGSDLKRVKEELEYYYAQEENANKEDCTLTKLAFIKSRQMWAHRCRVKACQRFVQPADFHPIFVSGAGSSKTSLQKQASVLLCAVASVPQHCVSKILDVDDKIVSRVYTNVDMARARFVMAHEKYIQYGGGPDWVDVEADEVDLGKAVVDNNKVKWEQWCGIVQRGSPKTLRLVQLQPPLTKTRSPGPGPIRKKDWKPIAEKLLAGRHIVLHTDGARAYKLKLDKVAHCNVVHKKKKIKIGNKVMWVKPHFTKVYQLSIPGGKTLRVKSGTQIIDRCWRHLREHIKNSPRSPGNTVLMRKIRSAQWVYWQKGKSLWTATGEMLKYLCR
;
A
#
# COMPACT_ATOMS: atom_id res chain seq x y z
N PRO A 1 22.92 -9.21 17.81
CA PRO A 1 22.31 -10.55 18.07
C PRO A 1 20.76 -10.59 18.05
N HIS A 2 20.04 -9.89 18.95
CA HIS A 2 18.59 -10.10 19.16
C HIS A 2 17.63 -9.50 18.11
N GLY A 3 18.10 -8.64 17.20
CA GLY A 3 17.25 -7.86 16.27
C GLY A 3 16.42 -8.64 15.24
N MET A 4 16.52 -9.98 15.17
CA MET A 4 15.68 -10.85 14.33
C MET A 4 14.54 -11.54 15.10
N ALA A 5 14.47 -11.40 16.42
CA ALA A 5 13.45 -12.05 17.26
C ALA A 5 12.62 -11.06 18.09
N ILE A 6 12.98 -9.78 18.09
CA ILE A 6 12.47 -8.74 19.00
C ILE A 6 12.16 -7.47 18.20
N ALA A 7 11.04 -6.81 18.52
CA ALA A 7 10.62 -5.54 17.93
C ALA A 7 11.38 -4.33 18.52
N LEU A 8 11.25 -3.17 17.88
CA LEU A 8 11.77 -1.89 18.35
C LEU A 8 10.64 -0.85 18.45
N GLY A 9 10.35 -0.40 19.67
CA GLY A 9 9.46 0.72 19.95
C GLY A 9 10.23 2.02 20.13
N LEU A 10 9.87 3.05 19.37
CA LEU A 10 10.36 4.41 19.51
C LEU A 10 9.24 5.31 20.04
N LEU A 11 9.31 5.71 21.29
CA LEU A 11 8.36 6.60 21.95
C LEU A 11 9.01 7.98 22.17
N GLY A 12 8.19 9.02 22.37
CA GLY A 12 8.70 10.37 22.65
C GLY A 12 7.94 11.48 21.95
N GLN A 13 8.40 12.73 22.08
CA GLN A 13 7.67 13.89 21.54
C GLN A 13 7.68 13.97 20.00
N PRO A 14 6.70 14.68 19.39
CA PRO A 14 6.77 15.06 17.98
C PRO A 14 8.07 15.80 17.66
N GLY A 15 8.65 15.56 16.49
CA GLY A 15 9.91 16.18 16.07
C GLY A 15 11.20 15.58 16.66
N ALA A 16 11.11 14.66 17.62
CA ALA A 16 12.26 14.05 18.30
C ALA A 16 12.99 12.95 17.47
N GLY A 17 13.07 13.10 16.14
CA GLY A 17 13.82 12.22 15.22
C GLY A 17 13.35 10.77 15.04
N LYS A 18 12.34 10.31 15.81
CA LYS A 18 11.91 8.89 15.91
C LYS A 18 11.69 8.21 14.55
N THR A 19 10.79 8.76 13.73
CA THR A 19 10.47 8.22 12.40
C THR A 19 11.69 8.15 11.47
N SER A 20 12.58 9.15 11.52
CA SER A 20 13.82 9.18 10.76
C SER A 20 14.78 8.06 11.20
N LEU A 21 14.89 7.81 12.51
CA LEU A 21 15.68 6.72 13.06
C LEU A 21 15.10 5.35 12.67
N ALA A 22 13.78 5.14 12.86
CA ALA A 22 13.13 3.88 12.47
C ALA A 22 13.32 3.57 10.99
N ARG A 23 13.13 4.56 10.11
CA ARG A 23 13.37 4.38 8.66
C ARG A 23 14.84 4.07 8.35
N SER A 24 15.78 4.70 9.04
CA SER A 24 17.22 4.43 8.87
C SER A 24 17.58 3.00 9.29
N VAL A 25 17.18 2.57 10.49
CA VAL A 25 17.38 1.20 10.99
C VAL A 25 16.71 0.17 10.06
N ALA A 26 15.48 0.44 9.64
CA ALA A 26 14.75 -0.41 8.70
C ALA A 26 15.49 -0.56 7.36
N MET A 27 15.99 0.52 6.77
CA MET A 27 16.77 0.48 5.52
C MET A 27 18.10 -0.28 5.70
N ALA A 28 18.80 -0.07 6.81
CA ALA A 28 20.07 -0.72 7.11
C ALA A 28 19.91 -2.26 7.23
N LEU A 29 18.92 -2.71 8.01
CA LEU A 29 18.56 -4.12 8.13
C LEU A 29 18.14 -4.69 6.77
N SER A 30 17.34 -3.95 5.98
CA SER A 30 16.93 -4.38 4.64
C SER A 30 18.14 -4.62 3.73
N ARG A 31 19.11 -3.69 3.70
CA ARG A 31 20.33 -3.82 2.89
C ARG A 31 21.17 -5.04 3.30
N TYR A 32 21.38 -5.22 4.61
CA TYR A 32 22.07 -6.39 5.15
C TYR A 32 21.41 -7.71 4.70
N HIS A 33 20.08 -7.81 4.87
CA HIS A 33 19.35 -9.02 4.48
C HIS A 33 19.33 -9.25 2.96
N ILE A 34 19.17 -8.21 2.14
CA ILE A 34 19.23 -8.33 0.67
C ILE A 34 20.60 -8.87 0.23
N ARG A 35 21.71 -8.36 0.78
CA ARG A 35 23.06 -8.87 0.48
C ARG A 35 23.24 -10.33 0.88
N ARG A 36 22.64 -10.75 2.01
CA ARG A 36 22.69 -12.14 2.49
C ARG A 36 21.82 -13.08 1.65
N VAL A 37 20.61 -12.68 1.29
CA VAL A 37 19.66 -13.46 0.48
C VAL A 37 20.04 -13.54 -1.00
N GLY A 38 20.79 -12.57 -1.51
CA GLY A 38 21.40 -12.64 -2.84
C GLY A 38 22.30 -13.87 -3.06
N LYS A 39 22.65 -14.60 -2.00
CA LYS A 39 23.36 -15.88 -2.04
C LYS A 39 22.47 -17.13 -1.87
N THR A 40 21.19 -16.99 -1.48
CA THR A 40 20.32 -18.12 -1.06
C THR A 40 18.89 -18.11 -1.59
N GLY A 41 18.47 -17.12 -2.38
CA GLY A 41 17.36 -17.26 -3.34
C GLY A 41 15.91 -17.09 -2.84
N GLU A 42 15.62 -17.04 -1.55
CA GLU A 42 14.25 -16.83 -1.03
C GLU A 42 14.15 -15.82 0.13
N VAL A 43 12.93 -15.26 0.29
CA VAL A 43 12.44 -14.31 1.32
C VAL A 43 12.52 -12.81 0.98
N VAL A 44 11.35 -12.15 1.04
CA VAL A 44 11.20 -10.68 0.94
C VAL A 44 11.40 -10.06 2.32
N PHE A 45 12.62 -9.60 2.61
CA PHE A 45 12.94 -8.87 3.84
C PHE A 45 12.53 -7.39 3.74
N ARG A 46 11.22 -7.11 3.84
CA ARG A 46 10.68 -5.76 4.04
C ARG A 46 10.34 -5.57 5.52
N PRO A 47 11.02 -4.68 6.28
CA PRO A 47 10.59 -4.35 7.63
C PRO A 47 9.21 -3.66 7.61
N ASP A 48 8.36 -3.96 8.61
CA ASP A 48 7.10 -3.22 8.80
C ASP A 48 7.28 -2.18 9.91
N ILE A 49 6.86 -0.95 9.60
CA ILE A 49 6.88 0.19 10.53
C ILE A 49 5.42 0.61 10.79
N PHE A 50 5.02 0.61 12.06
CA PHE A 50 3.81 1.29 12.53
C PHE A 50 4.19 2.74 12.86
N ASP A 51 3.97 3.65 11.91
CA ASP A 51 4.36 5.06 11.95
C ASP A 51 3.08 5.92 12.10
N ASP A 52 3.17 7.06 12.79
CA ASP A 52 2.06 8.02 13.02
C ASP A 52 0.75 7.44 13.62
N GLY A 53 0.80 6.27 14.26
CA GLY A 53 -0.35 5.66 14.93
C GLY A 53 -0.28 5.74 16.46
N SER A 54 -1.40 6.00 17.12
CA SER A 54 -1.49 5.93 18.58
C SER A 54 -1.57 4.50 19.08
N LEU A 55 -0.70 4.13 20.01
CA LEU A 55 -0.62 2.79 20.59
C LEU A 55 -1.74 2.59 21.62
N CYS A 56 -2.15 3.67 22.28
CA CYS A 56 -3.27 3.71 23.20
C CYS A 56 -4.64 3.45 22.53
N GLU A 57 -4.71 3.38 21.21
CA GLU A 57 -5.91 2.97 20.46
C GLU A 57 -5.89 1.49 20.02
N GLN A 58 -4.77 0.78 20.21
CA GLN A 58 -4.58 -0.58 19.69
C GLN A 58 -4.80 -1.64 20.77
N PRO A 59 -5.84 -2.50 20.64
CA PRO A 59 -6.03 -3.68 21.49
C PRO A 59 -4.74 -4.49 21.68
N PHE A 60 -4.47 -4.93 22.92
CA PHE A 60 -3.23 -5.60 23.26
C PHE A 60 -3.00 -6.87 22.43
N LYS A 61 -4.09 -7.53 22.00
CA LYS A 61 -4.02 -8.65 21.07
C LYS A 61 -3.33 -8.31 19.74
N LYS A 62 -3.51 -7.08 19.23
CA LYS A 62 -2.81 -6.59 18.02
C LYS A 62 -1.35 -6.30 18.34
N VAL A 63 -1.10 -5.51 19.40
CA VAL A 63 0.26 -5.07 19.76
C VAL A 63 1.17 -6.27 20.02
N LYS A 64 0.70 -7.26 20.79
CA LYS A 64 1.43 -8.52 21.02
C LYS A 64 1.67 -9.31 19.74
N ALA A 65 0.73 -9.32 18.79
CA ALA A 65 0.88 -10.02 17.52
C ALA A 65 1.85 -9.30 16.56
N PHE A 66 1.92 -7.97 16.63
CA PHE A 66 2.88 -7.15 15.89
C PHE A 66 4.30 -7.27 16.46
N THR A 67 4.47 -7.26 17.79
CA THR A 67 5.81 -7.36 18.41
C THR A 67 6.38 -8.79 18.41
N ASP A 68 5.57 -9.82 18.15
CA ASP A 68 6.02 -11.21 18.06
C ASP A 68 6.68 -11.52 16.70
N VAL A 69 7.98 -11.19 16.59
CA VAL A 69 8.80 -11.44 15.39
C VAL A 69 9.08 -12.94 15.16
N GLY A 70 9.05 -13.74 16.23
CA GLY A 70 9.43 -15.16 16.22
C GLY A 70 8.37 -16.11 15.67
N ASN A 71 7.10 -15.69 15.64
CA ASN A 71 5.97 -16.52 15.19
C ASN A 71 5.98 -16.79 13.68
N ILE A 72 5.57 -18.00 13.27
CA ILE A 72 5.63 -18.45 11.86
C ILE A 72 4.76 -17.56 10.97
N GLU A 73 3.53 -17.30 11.41
CA GLU A 73 2.64 -16.27 10.85
C GLU A 73 1.82 -15.65 11.98
N SER A 74 2.00 -14.37 12.29
CA SER A 74 1.04 -13.64 13.12
C SER A 74 0.07 -12.85 12.24
N MET A 75 -1.20 -12.81 12.66
CA MET A 75 -2.27 -12.12 11.93
C MET A 75 -3.20 -11.38 12.88
N SER A 76 -3.31 -10.05 12.75
CA SER A 76 -4.48 -9.33 13.25
C SER A 76 -5.63 -9.47 12.25
N LYS A 77 -6.86 -9.64 12.74
CA LYS A 77 -8.07 -9.75 11.90
C LYS A 77 -8.93 -8.51 12.13
N GLU A 78 -8.80 -7.53 11.24
CA GLU A 78 -9.50 -6.25 11.35
C GLU A 78 -10.52 -6.07 10.23
N ARG A 79 -11.45 -5.11 10.42
CA ARG A 79 -12.58 -4.88 9.49
C ARG A 79 -12.17 -4.59 8.05
N TRP A 80 -10.91 -4.22 7.79
CA TRP A 80 -10.41 -3.76 6.50
C TRP A 80 -9.21 -4.55 5.94
N GLY A 81 -8.81 -5.64 6.58
CA GLY A 81 -7.72 -6.50 6.12
C GLY A 81 -7.17 -7.40 7.21
N ALA A 82 -6.51 -8.49 6.81
CA ALA A 82 -5.61 -9.21 7.71
C ALA A 82 -4.20 -8.69 7.46
N ALA A 83 -3.61 -8.01 8.44
CA ALA A 83 -2.18 -7.74 8.41
C ALA A 83 -1.48 -9.08 8.65
N LYS A 84 -0.72 -9.56 7.66
CA LYS A 84 0.05 -10.80 7.77
C LYS A 84 1.51 -10.45 8.00
N TRP A 85 2.01 -10.92 9.13
CA TRP A 85 3.37 -10.71 9.58
C TRP A 85 4.15 -12.03 9.45
N VAL A 86 5.23 -11.99 8.68
CA VAL A 86 6.10 -13.15 8.44
C VAL A 86 7.15 -13.25 9.54
N ARG A 87 7.52 -14.49 9.90
CA ARG A 87 8.62 -14.79 10.84
C ARG A 87 9.92 -14.10 10.45
N GLY A 88 10.62 -13.52 11.43
CA GLY A 88 11.95 -12.92 11.24
C GLY A 88 11.95 -11.59 10.47
N GLN A 89 10.79 -11.07 10.09
CA GLN A 89 10.63 -9.77 9.43
C GLN A 89 10.67 -8.66 10.50
N PRO A 90 11.61 -7.69 10.45
CA PRO A 90 11.77 -6.71 11.51
C PRO A 90 10.50 -5.85 11.75
N ARG A 91 10.24 -5.54 13.02
CA ARG A 91 9.05 -4.82 13.50
C ARG A 91 9.46 -3.55 14.21
N LEU A 92 9.01 -2.41 13.71
CA LEU A 92 9.26 -1.12 14.34
C LEU A 92 7.93 -0.41 14.60
N TYR A 93 7.80 0.32 15.70
CA TYR A 93 6.67 1.22 15.93
C TYR A 93 7.15 2.57 16.47
N CYS A 94 6.59 3.66 15.94
CA CYS A 94 6.87 5.04 16.33
C CYS A 94 5.60 5.66 16.91
N VAL A 95 5.64 6.08 18.17
CA VAL A 95 4.47 6.46 18.96
C VAL A 95 4.75 7.77 19.69
N ASN A 96 3.76 8.67 19.73
CA ASN A 96 3.86 9.95 20.44
C ASN A 96 3.25 9.89 21.86
N ASP A 97 2.48 8.84 22.16
CA ASP A 97 1.80 8.65 23.43
C ASP A 97 2.82 8.25 24.53
N PHE A 98 3.06 9.16 25.47
CA PHE A 98 3.74 8.94 26.76
C PHE A 98 3.33 10.09 27.72
N GLU A 99 3.64 10.00 29.00
CA GLU A 99 3.32 11.05 29.98
C GLU A 99 4.58 11.81 30.43
N PRO A 100 4.82 13.04 29.94
CA PRO A 100 6.03 13.80 30.25
C PRO A 100 6.06 14.35 31.69
N GLU A 101 4.90 14.57 32.31
CA GLU A 101 4.79 15.08 33.68
C GLU A 101 5.25 14.06 34.74
N THR A 102 5.40 12.79 34.35
CA THR A 102 5.91 11.71 35.21
C THR A 102 7.40 11.41 34.95
N GLU A 103 8.07 12.21 34.11
CA GLU A 103 9.50 12.06 33.86
C GLU A 103 10.31 12.33 35.14
N PRO A 104 11.04 11.34 35.69
CA PRO A 104 11.74 11.51 36.96
C PRO A 104 12.89 12.50 36.80
N ALA A 105 12.98 13.43 37.76
CA ALA A 105 13.97 14.50 37.75
C ALA A 105 15.40 13.98 37.53
N ASN A 106 16.20 14.74 36.79
CA ASN A 106 17.60 14.40 36.57
C ASN A 106 18.45 14.87 37.76
N ASP A 107 18.63 13.96 38.71
CA ASP A 107 19.40 14.09 39.94
C ASP A 107 20.94 14.01 39.73
N LEU A 108 21.40 13.66 38.52
CA LEU A 108 22.84 13.70 38.22
C LEU A 108 23.37 15.15 38.19
N PRO A 109 24.49 15.45 38.86
CA PRO A 109 25.20 16.71 38.67
C PRO A 109 25.60 16.94 37.21
N ILE A 110 25.49 18.18 36.72
CA ILE A 110 25.80 18.55 35.32
C ILE A 110 27.20 18.08 34.87
N LEU A 111 28.18 18.10 35.78
CA LEU A 111 29.53 17.60 35.51
C LEU A 111 29.57 16.09 35.23
N ALA A 112 28.79 15.29 35.98
CA ALA A 112 28.66 13.85 35.76
C ALA A 112 27.97 13.56 34.40
N GLN A 113 26.95 14.34 34.05
CA GLN A 113 26.28 14.26 32.76
C GLN A 113 27.26 14.55 31.61
N ARG A 114 28.07 15.62 31.72
CA ARG A 114 29.12 15.97 30.73
C ARG A 114 30.23 14.93 30.62
N GLN A 115 30.55 14.24 31.72
CA GLN A 115 31.48 13.10 31.73
C GLN A 115 30.87 11.83 31.13
N GLY A 116 29.57 11.82 30.78
CA GLY A 116 28.90 10.66 30.21
C GLY A 116 28.58 9.57 31.24
N VAL A 117 28.48 9.93 32.52
CA VAL A 117 28.13 8.98 33.59
C VAL A 117 26.75 8.39 33.32
N ILE A 118 26.70 7.05 33.30
CA ILE A 118 25.48 6.29 33.06
C ILE A 118 24.53 6.45 34.26
N SER A 119 23.28 6.83 33.99
CA SER A 119 22.21 6.81 35.01
C SER A 119 21.16 5.74 34.71
N TYR A 120 20.40 5.39 35.74
CA TYR A 120 19.27 4.48 35.64
C TYR A 120 18.08 5.09 36.38
N VAL A 121 16.88 4.75 35.93
CA VAL A 121 15.63 4.99 36.67
C VAL A 121 15.02 3.65 37.08
N SER A 122 14.19 3.63 38.11
CA SER A 122 13.51 2.40 38.52
C SER A 122 12.57 1.90 37.42
N HIS A 123 12.24 0.60 37.47
CA HIS A 123 11.26 0.05 36.53
C HIS A 123 9.92 0.77 36.65
N LYS A 124 9.50 1.11 37.88
CA LYS A 124 8.24 1.79 38.17
C LYS A 124 8.16 3.17 37.52
N GLU A 125 9.12 4.06 37.76
CA GLU A 125 9.14 5.41 37.17
C GLU A 125 9.14 5.35 35.63
N PHE A 126 9.84 4.38 35.05
CA PHE A 126 9.79 4.17 33.60
C PHE A 126 8.41 3.69 33.12
N MET A 127 7.71 2.87 33.89
CA MET A 127 6.35 2.45 33.55
C MET A 127 5.33 3.57 33.72
N ASP A 128 5.50 4.44 34.72
CA ASP A 128 4.66 5.61 34.96
C ASP A 128 4.72 6.58 33.74
N MET A 129 5.92 6.81 33.16
CA MET A 129 6.08 7.54 31.89
C MET A 129 5.38 6.88 30.69
N LEU A 130 5.21 5.55 30.71
CA LEU A 130 4.57 4.80 29.62
C LEU A 130 3.06 4.60 29.84
N ASP A 131 2.48 5.07 30.94
CA ASP A 131 1.13 4.69 31.35
C ASP A 131 0.06 4.99 30.28
N LYS A 132 0.22 6.16 29.63
CA LYS A 132 -0.61 6.68 28.52
C LYS A 132 -0.38 6.00 27.17
N ALA A 133 0.69 5.24 27.01
CA ALA A 133 1.01 4.55 25.75
C ALA A 133 0.14 3.30 25.52
N TRP A 134 -0.60 2.85 26.54
CA TRP A 134 -1.29 1.57 26.53
C TRP A 134 -2.80 1.72 26.29
N TYR A 135 -3.43 0.69 25.69
CA TYR A 135 -4.88 0.69 25.47
C TYR A 135 -5.63 0.41 26.78
N GLU A 136 -6.14 1.48 27.38
CA GLU A 136 -6.71 1.51 28.73
C GLU A 136 -7.74 0.39 29.01
N LYS A 137 -8.64 0.12 28.05
CA LYS A 137 -9.72 -0.88 28.20
C LYS A 137 -9.26 -2.33 28.35
N GLU A 138 -8.00 -2.63 28.03
CA GLU A 138 -7.39 -3.96 28.19
C GLU A 138 -6.08 -3.88 29.02
N LYS A 139 -5.81 -2.76 29.71
CA LYS A 139 -4.56 -2.52 30.43
C LYS A 139 -4.47 -3.39 31.68
N THR A 140 -3.51 -4.32 31.66
CA THR A 140 -3.15 -5.17 32.80
C THR A 140 -1.65 -5.42 32.77
N SER A 141 -1.02 -5.66 33.93
CA SER A 141 0.43 -5.91 34.01
C SER A 141 0.85 -7.09 33.13
N ALA A 142 0.06 -8.16 33.09
CA ALA A 142 0.30 -9.31 32.21
C ALA A 142 0.18 -8.96 30.70
N ASN A 143 -0.68 -8.01 30.33
CA ASN A 143 -0.80 -7.54 28.96
C ASN A 143 0.40 -6.67 28.55
N VAL A 144 0.83 -5.77 29.43
CA VAL A 144 1.99 -4.89 29.24
C VAL A 144 3.30 -5.69 29.22
N LEU A 145 3.56 -6.55 30.21
CA LEU A 145 4.75 -7.42 30.25
C LEU A 145 4.87 -8.31 29.01
N ALA A 146 3.75 -8.81 28.48
CA ALA A 146 3.74 -9.59 27.25
C ALA A 146 4.12 -8.79 25.99
N VAL A 147 3.95 -7.46 25.98
CA VAL A 147 4.52 -6.59 24.94
C VAL A 147 5.99 -6.30 25.24
N LEU A 148 6.30 -5.90 26.47
CA LEU A 148 7.63 -5.52 26.95
C LEU A 148 8.71 -6.61 26.81
N LYS A 149 8.34 -7.89 26.86
CA LYS A 149 9.27 -9.00 26.62
C LYS A 149 9.62 -9.24 25.16
N ARG A 150 8.87 -8.63 24.25
CA ARG A 150 8.98 -8.78 22.79
C ARG A 150 9.51 -7.51 22.09
N THR A 151 9.79 -6.45 22.84
CA THR A 151 10.16 -5.15 22.26
C THR A 151 11.23 -4.44 23.09
N HIS A 152 12.28 -3.97 22.41
CA HIS A 152 13.17 -2.96 22.96
C HIS A 152 12.45 -1.61 22.89
N ILE A 153 12.43 -0.84 23.98
CA ILE A 153 11.83 0.50 23.99
C ILE A 153 12.93 1.55 24.10
N LEU A 154 12.93 2.48 23.16
CA LEU A 154 13.64 3.75 23.22
C LEU A 154 12.59 4.85 23.45
N LEU A 155 12.59 5.47 24.62
CA LEU A 155 11.73 6.63 24.93
C LEU A 155 12.61 7.88 24.89
N ASN A 156 12.34 8.77 23.94
CA ASN A 156 13.03 10.04 23.74
C ASN A 156 12.21 11.19 24.33
N THR A 157 12.65 11.74 25.46
CA THR A 157 12.01 12.89 26.10
C THR A 157 12.73 14.20 25.73
N LYS A 158 12.36 15.33 26.38
CA LYS A 158 13.15 16.57 26.21
C LYS A 158 14.51 16.48 26.91
N SER A 159 14.63 15.72 28.00
CA SER A 159 15.83 15.69 28.85
C SER A 159 16.73 14.50 28.57
N SER A 160 16.17 13.34 28.19
CA SER A 160 16.88 12.06 28.24
C SER A 160 16.39 11.05 27.20
N LEU A 161 17.29 10.16 26.79
CA LEU A 161 16.98 8.92 26.10
C LEU A 161 16.94 7.77 27.10
N TYR A 162 15.76 7.16 27.25
CA TYR A 162 15.59 5.97 28.07
C TYR A 162 15.63 4.72 27.19
N VAL A 163 16.42 3.72 27.60
CA VAL A 163 16.65 2.48 26.86
C VAL A 163 16.27 1.29 27.72
N ARG A 164 15.13 0.68 27.39
CA ARG A 164 14.67 -0.55 28.03
C ARG A 164 14.87 -1.75 27.10
N PRO A 165 15.80 -2.67 27.41
CA PRO A 165 15.89 -3.95 26.71
C PRO A 165 14.61 -4.77 26.80
N ALA A 166 14.32 -5.58 25.78
CA ALA A 166 13.23 -6.54 25.83
C ALA A 166 13.50 -7.59 26.92
N SER A 167 12.58 -7.70 27.87
CA SER A 167 12.72 -8.58 29.05
C SER A 167 11.37 -8.79 29.71
N GLU A 168 11.18 -9.93 30.37
CA GLU A 168 10.10 -10.17 31.34
C GLU A 168 10.44 -9.63 32.74
N LYS A 169 11.74 -9.46 33.05
CA LYS A 169 12.19 -9.01 34.36
C LYS A 169 11.99 -7.51 34.53
N GLU A 170 11.50 -7.13 35.70
CA GLU A 170 11.57 -5.75 36.19
C GLU A 170 13.03 -5.45 36.52
N SER A 171 13.58 -4.42 35.88
CA SER A 171 14.99 -4.04 36.02
C SER A 171 15.13 -2.53 35.81
N PRO A 172 16.14 -1.88 36.43
CA PRO A 172 16.42 -0.47 36.19
C PRO A 172 16.59 -0.18 34.70
N VAL A 173 16.03 0.94 34.25
CA VAL A 173 16.06 1.34 32.84
C VAL A 173 17.16 2.37 32.63
N LEU A 174 18.03 2.12 31.65
CA LEU A 174 19.13 3.01 31.30
C LEU A 174 18.58 4.38 30.89
N ARG A 175 19.03 5.45 31.57
CA ARG A 175 18.75 6.86 31.25
C ARG A 175 20.05 7.51 30.80
N MET A 176 20.10 7.91 29.53
CA MET A 176 21.18 8.72 28.97
C MET A 176 20.69 10.17 28.86
N PRO A 177 21.23 11.13 29.63
CA PRO A 177 20.83 12.53 29.49
C PRO A 177 21.23 13.06 28.11
N PHE A 178 20.33 13.80 27.49
CA PHE A 178 20.69 14.66 26.37
C PHE A 178 21.38 15.92 26.90
N GLY A 179 22.37 16.41 26.17
CA GLY A 179 22.76 17.82 26.25
C GLY A 179 21.75 18.68 25.48
N ASP A 180 22.24 19.68 24.75
CA ASP A 180 21.41 20.65 24.01
C ASP A 180 20.65 20.05 22.79
N LYS A 181 20.54 18.72 22.67
CA LYS A 181 20.04 17.99 21.49
C LYS A 181 19.06 16.88 21.86
N SER A 182 17.76 17.13 21.69
CA SER A 182 16.67 16.14 21.85
C SER A 182 16.25 15.45 20.54
N ASP A 183 16.80 15.85 19.40
CA ASP A 183 16.53 15.23 18.10
C ASP A 183 17.52 14.07 17.83
N LEU A 184 17.01 12.87 17.56
CA LEU A 184 17.82 11.71 17.17
C LEU A 184 18.45 11.87 15.77
N LEU A 185 18.01 12.86 15.00
CA LEU A 185 18.61 13.25 13.73
C LEU A 185 19.68 14.34 13.95
N HIS A 186 20.91 14.11 13.47
CA HIS A 186 21.95 15.12 13.50
C HIS A 186 21.52 16.40 12.74
N LEU A 187 21.87 17.58 13.26
CA LEU A 187 21.45 18.88 12.71
C LEU A 187 21.77 19.01 11.20
N GLU A 188 22.97 18.61 10.78
CA GLU A 188 23.39 18.61 9.36
C GLU A 188 22.62 17.60 8.49
N SER A 189 22.10 16.53 9.09
CA SER A 189 21.28 15.54 8.40
C SER A 189 19.84 16.02 8.19
N ARG A 190 19.40 17.07 8.90
CA ARG A 190 18.01 17.57 8.84
C ARG A 190 17.68 18.24 7.49
N PRO A 191 18.51 19.13 6.91
CA PRO A 191 18.29 19.61 5.54
C PRO A 191 18.25 18.50 4.49
N VAL A 192 19.13 17.49 4.61
CA VAL A 192 19.19 16.34 3.68
C VAL A 192 17.94 15.46 3.82
N TYR A 193 17.51 15.20 5.05
CA TYR A 193 16.27 14.47 5.32
C TYR A 193 15.04 15.22 4.82
N ASP A 194 14.95 16.53 5.05
CA ASP A 194 13.83 17.36 4.58
C ASP A 194 13.82 17.50 3.05
N TYR A 195 14.98 17.57 2.40
CA TYR A 195 15.09 17.53 0.94
C TYR A 195 14.47 16.23 0.37
N HIS A 196 14.90 15.06 0.86
CA HIS A 196 14.34 13.78 0.41
C HIS A 196 12.87 13.59 0.83
N ARG A 197 12.46 14.06 2.02
CA ARG A 197 11.07 14.03 2.50
C ARG A 197 10.14 14.87 1.61
N LYS A 198 10.65 15.96 1.01
CA LYS A 198 9.96 16.80 0.04
C LYS A 198 10.04 16.27 -1.41
N GLY A 199 10.55 15.06 -1.62
CA GLY A 199 10.62 14.41 -2.93
C GLY A 199 11.94 14.62 -3.70
N GLY A 200 12.96 15.20 -3.07
CA GLY A 200 14.29 15.36 -3.66
C GLY A 200 14.96 14.03 -3.99
N THR A 201 15.53 13.92 -5.20
CA THR A 201 16.11 12.68 -5.74
C THR A 201 17.63 12.67 -5.84
N ASP A 202 18.29 13.83 -5.65
CA ASP A 202 19.75 13.93 -5.72
C ASP A 202 20.39 13.20 -4.55
N MET A 203 21.22 12.20 -4.85
CA MET A 203 21.92 11.43 -3.83
C MET A 203 23.12 12.24 -3.30
N PRO A 204 23.33 12.29 -1.96
CA PRO A 204 24.52 12.92 -1.39
C PRO A 204 25.82 12.32 -1.97
N LYS A 205 26.82 13.15 -2.25
CA LYS A 205 28.12 12.70 -2.82
C LYS A 205 28.81 11.61 -1.99
N ASP A 206 28.56 11.59 -0.68
CA ASP A 206 29.10 10.61 0.26
C ASP A 206 28.15 9.42 0.57
N PHE A 207 27.04 9.29 -0.16
CA PHE A 207 26.03 8.25 0.07
C PHE A 207 26.61 6.83 0.06
N GLN A 208 27.43 6.51 -0.95
CA GLN A 208 28.02 5.18 -1.07
C GLN A 208 28.90 4.83 0.14
N LYS A 209 29.78 5.76 0.54
CA LYS A 209 30.62 5.66 1.74
C LYS A 209 29.80 5.51 3.03
N LYS A 210 28.68 6.23 3.15
CA LYS A 210 27.72 6.09 4.26
C LYS A 210 27.07 4.71 4.30
N VAL A 211 26.65 4.17 3.15
CA VAL A 211 26.07 2.82 3.02
C VAL A 211 27.08 1.72 3.31
N GLU A 212 28.34 1.89 2.92
CA GLU A 212 29.42 0.95 3.23
C GLU A 212 29.73 0.91 4.73
N TRP A 213 29.87 2.08 5.37
CA TRP A 213 30.03 2.18 6.82
C TRP A 213 28.84 1.55 7.56
N GLU A 214 27.62 1.88 7.16
CA GLU A 214 26.39 1.33 7.76
C GLU A 214 26.34 -0.19 7.60
N THR A 215 26.70 -0.72 6.43
CA THR A 215 26.65 -2.17 6.20
C THR A 215 27.69 -2.89 7.04
N SER A 216 28.93 -2.38 7.11
CA SER A 216 29.98 -2.91 7.98
C SER A 216 29.57 -2.91 9.46
N TRP A 217 28.92 -1.82 9.91
CA TRP A 217 28.37 -1.72 11.26
C TRP A 217 27.30 -2.78 11.54
N VAL A 218 26.30 -2.92 10.65
CA VAL A 218 25.23 -3.92 10.81
C VAL A 218 25.78 -5.35 10.74
N GLU A 219 26.72 -5.63 9.83
CA GLU A 219 27.34 -6.96 9.70
C GLU A 219 28.02 -7.39 11.01
N LYS A 220 28.76 -6.49 11.67
CA LYS A 220 29.41 -6.75 12.96
C LYS A 220 28.43 -6.90 14.12
N VAL A 221 27.42 -6.01 14.25
CA VAL A 221 26.36 -6.14 15.26
C VAL A 221 25.56 -7.45 15.11
N MET A 222 25.38 -7.92 13.87
CA MET A 222 24.71 -9.20 13.58
C MET A 222 25.62 -10.41 13.82
N ALA A 223 26.95 -10.26 13.67
CA ALA A 223 27.94 -11.26 14.08
C ALA A 223 28.15 -11.31 15.60
N GLY A 224 27.83 -10.24 16.33
CA GLY A 224 28.13 -10.10 17.77
C GLY A 224 29.51 -9.49 18.05
N ASP A 225 30.21 -9.00 17.02
CA ASP A 225 31.47 -8.26 17.12
C ASP A 225 31.18 -6.82 17.55
N PHE A 226 31.09 -6.59 18.86
CA PHE A 226 30.85 -5.27 19.44
C PHE A 226 32.14 -4.46 19.60
N ASP A 227 33.26 -5.12 19.87
CA ASP A 227 34.54 -4.48 20.20
C ASP A 227 35.16 -3.78 18.99
N ASN A 228 34.94 -4.31 17.78
CA ASN A 228 35.49 -3.75 16.54
C ASN A 228 34.45 -2.96 15.72
N LEU A 229 33.39 -2.44 16.34
CA LEU A 229 32.37 -1.67 15.63
C LEU A 229 32.98 -0.40 15.01
N PRO A 230 32.69 -0.09 13.72
CA PRO A 230 33.24 1.08 13.07
C PRO A 230 32.64 2.34 13.69
N TYR A 231 33.41 3.06 14.49
CA TYR A 231 32.99 4.29 15.14
C TYR A 231 32.78 5.43 14.12
N ARG A 232 31.87 6.36 14.43
CA ARG A 232 31.69 7.60 13.67
C ARG A 232 31.42 8.77 14.61
N ALA A 233 32.37 9.71 14.65
CA ALA A 233 32.44 10.81 15.62
C ALA A 233 31.30 11.85 15.57
N THR A 234 30.29 11.69 14.71
CA THR A 234 29.11 12.58 14.62
C THR A 234 27.99 12.22 15.59
N ILE A 235 28.13 11.16 16.40
CA ILE A 235 27.15 10.78 17.43
C ILE A 235 27.86 10.70 18.80
N ILE A 236 27.88 11.86 19.47
CA ILE A 236 28.36 12.10 20.84
C ILE A 236 29.88 11.91 21.03
N SER A 237 30.46 12.69 21.95
CA SER A 237 31.89 12.66 22.27
C SER A 237 32.32 11.33 22.92
N LYS A 238 33.63 11.05 22.80
CA LYS A 238 34.35 9.84 23.21
C LYS A 238 34.18 9.35 24.67
N SER A 239 33.39 10.02 25.51
CA SER A 239 33.31 9.84 26.97
C SER A 239 32.20 8.92 27.46
N SER A 240 31.09 8.76 26.73
CA SER A 240 29.86 8.10 27.25
C SER A 240 29.88 6.56 27.31
N PHE A 241 30.97 5.90 26.90
CA PHE A 241 31.11 4.44 26.86
C PHE A 241 32.50 3.99 27.33
N VAL A 242 32.91 4.46 28.51
CA VAL A 242 34.12 3.98 29.21
C VAL A 242 33.68 3.05 30.34
N GLU A 243 34.27 1.85 30.42
CA GLU A 243 34.07 0.92 31.54
C GLU A 243 34.58 1.50 32.88
N PRO A 244 34.01 1.10 34.03
CA PRO A 244 34.20 1.82 35.28
C PRO A 244 35.58 1.63 35.90
N SER A 245 36.44 2.65 35.80
CA SER A 245 37.57 2.86 36.72
C SER A 245 37.19 3.82 37.86
N ARG A 246 37.68 3.55 39.07
CA ARG A 246 37.24 4.14 40.37
C ARG A 246 37.35 5.68 40.47
N PRO A 247 36.55 6.32 41.37
CA PRO A 247 36.41 7.78 41.44
C PRO A 247 37.38 8.48 42.40
N SER A 248 37.63 9.79 42.17
CA SER A 248 38.19 10.69 43.20
C SER A 248 37.71 12.15 43.08
N LYS A 249 36.86 12.53 44.06
CA LYS A 249 36.72 13.85 44.76
C LYS A 249 36.67 15.20 43.98
N ARG A 250 35.64 15.99 44.39
CA ARG A 250 35.61 17.48 44.54
C ARG A 250 35.67 18.32 43.24
N GLU A 251 35.11 19.54 43.16
CA GLU A 251 34.48 20.40 44.18
C GLU A 251 33.42 21.35 43.55
N SER A 252 32.45 21.76 44.39
CA SER A 252 31.71 23.05 44.48
C SER A 252 31.10 23.78 43.26
N ALA A 253 29.95 24.42 43.51
CA ALA A 253 29.20 25.26 42.58
C ALA A 253 29.26 26.74 42.96
N THR A 254 29.02 27.62 41.98
CA THR A 254 28.38 28.95 42.17
C THR A 254 27.69 29.42 40.88
N ASP A 255 26.72 30.33 41.06
CA ASP A 255 26.23 31.34 40.12
C ASP A 255 25.38 30.93 38.90
N ILE A 256 24.16 30.51 39.22
CA ILE A 256 22.97 30.95 38.46
C ILE A 256 22.35 32.12 39.23
N GLN A 257 22.55 33.38 38.81
CA GLN A 257 21.72 34.49 39.32
C GLN A 257 21.51 35.73 38.43
N GLU A 258 21.96 35.75 37.16
CA GLU A 258 21.93 37.00 36.35
C GLU A 258 21.08 37.01 35.07
N ILE A 259 20.43 35.90 34.68
CA ILE A 259 19.64 35.85 33.41
C ILE A 259 18.20 35.33 33.63
N LEU A 260 17.54 35.84 34.67
CA LEU A 260 16.09 35.73 34.90
C LEU A 260 15.51 37.09 35.28
N ARG A 261 15.55 38.08 34.38
CA ARG A 261 15.00 39.42 34.68
C ARG A 261 14.24 40.18 33.57
N ASN A 262 14.07 39.66 32.35
CA ASN A 262 13.38 40.43 31.30
C ASN A 262 12.26 39.67 30.56
N ASN A 263 11.03 40.06 30.94
CA ASN A 263 9.85 40.30 30.10
C ASN A 263 8.88 39.14 29.79
N LEU A 264 7.82 39.11 30.61
CA LEU A 264 6.47 38.62 30.30
C LEU A 264 5.63 39.73 29.62
N GLY A 265 4.60 39.34 28.87
CA GLY A 265 3.54 40.24 28.40
C GLY A 265 2.60 39.64 27.35
N SER A 266 1.45 39.11 27.82
CA SER A 266 0.04 39.32 27.35
C SER A 266 -0.30 39.49 25.83
N SER A 267 -1.44 39.11 25.24
CA SER A 267 -2.81 38.78 25.73
C SER A 267 -3.64 37.96 24.69
N SER A 268 -4.66 37.24 25.19
CA SER A 268 -5.99 36.75 24.69
C SER A 268 -6.61 37.27 23.33
N ILE A 269 -7.74 36.79 22.72
CA ILE A 269 -8.86 35.86 23.08
C ILE A 269 -9.80 35.40 21.88
N LEU A 270 -10.73 34.44 22.11
CA LEU A 270 -12.06 34.09 21.48
C LEU A 270 -12.29 33.60 19.99
N ASP A 271 -12.69 32.31 19.87
CA ASP A 271 -14.03 31.72 19.53
C ASP A 271 -14.88 31.82 18.21
N CYS A 272 -15.43 30.62 17.87
CA CYS A 272 -16.77 30.23 17.33
C CYS A 272 -17.31 30.56 15.91
N HIS A 273 -17.61 29.53 15.08
CA HIS A 273 -18.98 28.98 14.81
C HIS A 273 -19.07 27.92 13.67
N ALA A 274 -20.25 27.28 13.49
CA ALA A 274 -20.54 26.16 12.57
C ALA A 274 -21.90 26.29 11.84
N GLY A 275 -22.14 25.50 10.78
CA GLY A 275 -23.44 25.45 10.05
C GLY A 275 -23.60 24.26 9.06
N THR A 276 -24.84 23.85 8.76
CA THR A 276 -25.21 22.59 8.05
C THR A 276 -26.39 22.77 7.05
N HIS A 277 -26.69 21.69 6.27
CA HIS A 277 -27.86 21.46 5.36
C HIS A 277 -27.78 22.01 3.91
N SER A 278 -28.41 21.44 2.87
CA SER A 278 -29.24 20.21 2.65
C SER A 278 -29.21 19.73 1.16
N HIS A 279 -29.94 18.65 0.83
CA HIS A 279 -30.05 18.00 -0.50
C HIS A 279 -31.34 18.32 -1.26
N GLU A 280 -31.30 18.36 -2.61
CA GLU A 280 -32.37 17.82 -3.48
C GLU A 280 -31.91 17.68 -4.97
N ALA A 281 -32.79 17.13 -5.83
CA ALA A 281 -32.64 16.86 -7.28
C ALA A 281 -31.75 15.66 -7.72
N ALA A 282 -32.40 14.58 -8.19
CA ALA A 282 -31.76 13.39 -8.79
C ALA A 282 -32.56 12.74 -9.95
N GLY A 283 -33.64 13.35 -10.42
CA GLY A 283 -34.56 12.76 -11.41
C GLY A 283 -34.30 13.12 -12.88
N SER A 284 -33.59 14.21 -13.16
CA SER A 284 -33.40 14.76 -14.51
C SER A 284 -32.16 14.21 -15.25
N ASP A 285 -31.17 13.69 -14.52
CA ASP A 285 -29.86 13.38 -15.10
C ASP A 285 -29.84 12.17 -16.04
N LEU A 286 -30.71 11.15 -15.83
CA LEU A 286 -30.57 9.89 -16.58
C LEU A 286 -30.88 10.03 -18.08
N LYS A 287 -31.77 10.97 -18.45
CA LYS A 287 -32.08 11.26 -19.86
C LYS A 287 -30.97 12.11 -20.49
N ARG A 288 -30.51 13.15 -19.76
CA ARG A 288 -29.40 14.02 -20.17
C ARG A 288 -28.09 13.26 -20.35
N VAL A 289 -27.79 12.27 -19.50
CA VAL A 289 -26.58 11.44 -19.60
C VAL A 289 -26.59 10.52 -20.83
N LYS A 290 -27.76 10.06 -21.30
CA LYS A 290 -27.85 9.26 -22.53
C LYS A 290 -27.62 10.14 -23.76
N GLU A 291 -28.22 11.33 -23.78
CA GLU A 291 -28.04 12.36 -24.82
C GLU A 291 -26.59 12.88 -24.85
N GLU A 292 -25.95 13.13 -23.69
CA GLU A 292 -24.53 13.49 -23.58
C GLU A 292 -23.61 12.36 -24.09
N LEU A 293 -23.90 11.09 -23.79
CA LEU A 293 -23.09 9.96 -24.28
C LEU A 293 -23.23 9.77 -25.80
N GLU A 294 -24.44 9.83 -26.35
CA GLU A 294 -24.67 9.74 -27.80
C GLU A 294 -24.03 10.94 -28.53
N TYR A 295 -24.07 12.15 -27.96
CA TYR A 295 -23.34 13.32 -28.46
C TYR A 295 -21.82 13.11 -28.48
N TYR A 296 -21.23 12.57 -27.39
CA TYR A 296 -19.79 12.32 -27.32
C TYR A 296 -19.31 11.23 -28.29
N TYR A 297 -20.12 10.19 -28.55
CA TYR A 297 -19.78 9.18 -29.56
C TYR A 297 -19.96 9.71 -31.00
N ALA A 298 -21.01 10.51 -31.26
CA ALA A 298 -21.19 11.17 -32.56
C ALA A 298 -20.10 12.21 -32.87
N GLN A 299 -19.50 12.83 -31.85
CA GLN A 299 -18.31 13.69 -32.00
C GLN A 299 -17.07 12.90 -32.45
N GLU A 300 -16.84 11.69 -31.94
CA GLU A 300 -15.71 10.84 -32.37
C GLU A 300 -15.92 10.23 -33.77
N GLU A 301 -17.14 9.86 -34.16
CA GLU A 301 -17.40 9.37 -35.53
C GLU A 301 -17.33 10.49 -36.60
N ASN A 302 -17.74 11.71 -36.27
CA ASN A 302 -17.59 12.86 -37.18
C ASN A 302 -16.15 13.39 -37.25
N ALA A 303 -15.35 13.26 -36.17
CA ALA A 303 -13.94 13.65 -36.18
C ALA A 303 -13.08 12.84 -37.18
N ASN A 304 -13.52 11.65 -37.58
CA ASN A 304 -12.88 10.82 -38.60
C ASN A 304 -13.47 11.00 -40.01
N LYS A 305 -14.24 12.07 -40.27
CA LYS A 305 -14.95 12.28 -41.55
C LYS A 305 -14.76 13.62 -42.25
N GLU A 306 -13.84 14.47 -41.77
CA GLU A 306 -13.36 15.63 -42.52
C GLU A 306 -11.84 15.55 -42.74
N ASP A 307 -11.43 15.42 -44.00
CA ASP A 307 -10.04 15.49 -44.47
C ASP A 307 -9.50 16.94 -44.38
N CYS A 308 -9.45 17.47 -43.16
CA CYS A 308 -8.86 18.77 -42.85
C CYS A 308 -7.34 18.69 -42.99
N THR A 309 -6.82 18.90 -44.20
CA THR A 309 -5.37 18.99 -44.43
C THR A 309 -4.74 20.05 -43.51
N LEU A 310 -3.79 19.61 -42.68
CA LEU A 310 -3.11 20.45 -41.71
C LEU A 310 -1.87 21.15 -42.31
N THR A 311 -1.50 22.29 -41.74
CA THR A 311 -0.21 22.94 -42.00
C THR A 311 0.92 22.25 -41.20
N LYS A 312 2.18 22.53 -41.55
CA LYS A 312 3.33 22.09 -40.73
C LYS A 312 3.22 22.68 -39.31
N LEU A 313 3.69 21.94 -38.31
CA LEU A 313 3.69 22.39 -36.91
C LEU A 313 4.50 23.68 -36.76
N ALA A 314 3.88 24.74 -36.23
CA ALA A 314 4.51 26.05 -36.08
C ALA A 314 4.21 26.68 -34.70
N PHE A 315 5.10 27.55 -34.22
CA PHE A 315 4.89 28.30 -32.99
C PHE A 315 4.08 29.56 -33.23
N ILE A 316 2.84 29.58 -32.74
CA ILE A 316 1.88 30.67 -32.90
C ILE A 316 2.12 31.71 -31.79
N LYS A 317 2.94 32.74 -32.09
CA LYS A 317 3.36 33.78 -31.12
C LYS A 317 2.20 34.41 -30.35
N SER A 318 1.08 34.72 -31.01
CA SER A 318 -0.10 35.33 -30.37
C SER A 318 -0.82 34.44 -29.36
N ARG A 319 -0.55 33.13 -29.36
CA ARG A 319 -1.15 32.13 -28.46
C ARG A 319 -0.14 31.36 -27.62
N GLN A 320 1.16 31.66 -27.76
CA GLN A 320 2.28 31.02 -27.06
C GLN A 320 2.20 29.48 -27.08
N MET A 321 1.95 28.91 -28.27
CA MET A 321 1.75 27.47 -28.45
C MET A 321 2.28 26.95 -29.79
N TRP A 322 2.70 25.69 -29.81
CA TRP A 322 2.94 24.93 -31.03
C TRP A 322 1.63 24.31 -31.52
N ALA A 323 1.20 24.64 -32.74
CA ALA A 323 -0.02 24.10 -33.33
C ALA A 323 0.08 23.95 -34.85
N HIS A 324 -0.73 23.05 -35.38
CA HIS A 324 -1.12 23.00 -36.78
C HIS A 324 -2.31 23.92 -36.99
N ARG A 325 -2.31 24.74 -38.04
CA ARG A 325 -3.50 25.44 -38.54
C ARG A 325 -4.20 24.57 -39.57
N CYS A 326 -5.54 24.50 -39.52
CA CYS A 326 -6.35 23.93 -40.59
C CYS A 326 -6.18 24.73 -41.90
N ARG A 327 -6.14 24.06 -43.06
CA ARG A 327 -6.07 24.73 -44.38
C ARG A 327 -7.42 25.05 -45.01
N VAL A 328 -8.54 24.54 -44.47
CA VAL A 328 -9.89 24.82 -44.99
C VAL A 328 -10.14 26.33 -44.99
N LYS A 329 -10.61 26.87 -46.12
CA LYS A 329 -10.87 28.30 -46.30
C LYS A 329 -11.86 28.79 -45.24
N ALA A 330 -11.59 29.95 -44.64
CA ALA A 330 -12.30 30.51 -43.47
C ALA A 330 -12.19 29.72 -42.14
N CYS A 331 -11.54 28.54 -42.08
CA CYS A 331 -11.33 27.82 -40.83
C CYS A 331 -10.21 28.45 -39.99
N GLN A 332 -10.53 28.96 -38.80
CA GLN A 332 -9.55 29.50 -37.84
C GLN A 332 -9.14 28.47 -36.77
N ARG A 333 -9.40 27.17 -37.02
CA ARG A 333 -9.09 26.09 -36.07
C ARG A 333 -7.58 25.82 -36.03
N PHE A 334 -7.05 25.80 -34.81
CA PHE A 334 -5.71 25.34 -34.49
C PHE A 334 -5.80 24.01 -33.74
N VAL A 335 -4.88 23.10 -34.05
CA VAL A 335 -4.78 21.74 -33.49
C VAL A 335 -3.38 21.57 -32.93
N GLN A 336 -3.23 21.43 -31.61
CA GLN A 336 -1.95 21.12 -30.98
C GLN A 336 -1.65 19.61 -31.10
N PRO A 337 -0.37 19.18 -31.14
CA PRO A 337 -0.01 17.77 -31.21
C PRO A 337 -0.58 16.89 -30.07
N ALA A 338 -0.97 17.51 -28.94
CA ALA A 338 -1.56 16.82 -27.80
C ALA A 338 -3.10 16.82 -27.78
N ASP A 339 -3.79 17.48 -28.73
CA ASP A 339 -5.26 17.61 -28.71
C ASP A 339 -5.99 16.27 -28.86
N PHE A 340 -5.34 15.28 -29.48
CA PHE A 340 -5.84 13.91 -29.64
C PHE A 340 -5.12 12.89 -28.75
N HIS A 341 -4.25 13.33 -27.83
CA HIS A 341 -3.53 12.39 -26.97
C HIS A 341 -4.51 11.76 -25.96
N PRO A 342 -4.57 10.43 -25.78
CA PRO A 342 -5.51 9.76 -24.87
C PRO A 342 -5.37 10.08 -23.37
N ILE A 343 -4.49 11.01 -22.97
CA ILE A 343 -4.08 11.26 -21.58
C ILE A 343 -3.83 12.75 -21.35
N PHE A 344 -2.85 13.31 -22.07
CA PHE A 344 -2.45 14.69 -21.93
C PHE A 344 -3.46 15.63 -22.57
N VAL A 345 -3.50 16.86 -22.06
CA VAL A 345 -4.47 17.85 -22.48
C VAL A 345 -3.77 19.17 -22.79
N SER A 346 -4.15 19.75 -23.91
CA SER A 346 -3.69 21.06 -24.32
C SER A 346 -4.39 22.17 -23.55
N GLY A 347 -3.71 23.32 -23.45
CA GLY A 347 -4.25 24.52 -22.82
C GLY A 347 -3.55 25.78 -23.33
N ALA A 348 -4.15 26.93 -23.03
CA ALA A 348 -3.68 28.27 -23.34
C ALA A 348 -3.77 29.17 -22.10
N GLY A 349 -3.01 30.27 -22.07
CA GLY A 349 -2.98 31.20 -20.94
C GLY A 349 -2.05 30.77 -19.79
N SER A 350 -2.03 31.58 -18.73
CA SER A 350 -1.16 31.42 -17.56
C SER A 350 -1.47 30.18 -16.71
N SER A 351 -2.73 29.73 -16.67
CA SER A 351 -3.16 28.54 -15.92
C SER A 351 -2.80 27.19 -16.60
N LYS A 352 -1.90 27.20 -17.59
CA LYS A 352 -1.52 26.02 -18.37
C LYS A 352 -0.56 25.10 -17.59
N THR A 353 -1.00 23.88 -17.28
CA THR A 353 -0.08 22.84 -16.78
C THR A 353 0.83 22.36 -17.92
N SER A 354 2.15 22.47 -17.73
CA SER A 354 3.15 22.03 -18.72
C SER A 354 3.07 20.52 -18.99
N LEU A 355 3.48 20.10 -20.19
CA LEU A 355 3.52 18.68 -20.56
C LEU A 355 4.41 17.87 -19.59
N GLN A 356 5.51 18.45 -19.11
CA GLN A 356 6.37 17.85 -18.09
C GLN A 356 5.61 17.60 -16.78
N LYS A 357 4.89 18.60 -16.24
CA LYS A 357 4.05 18.42 -15.05
C LYS A 357 2.96 17.36 -15.29
N GLN A 358 2.30 17.34 -16.45
CA GLN A 358 1.32 16.30 -16.80
C GLN A 358 1.94 14.89 -16.92
N ALA A 359 3.16 14.77 -17.45
CA ALA A 359 3.89 13.50 -17.53
C ALA A 359 4.30 12.97 -16.14
N SER A 360 4.68 13.86 -15.22
CA SER A 360 4.91 13.50 -13.81
C SER A 360 3.63 13.00 -13.13
N VAL A 361 2.48 13.65 -13.38
CA VAL A 361 1.17 13.17 -12.89
C VAL A 361 0.84 11.78 -13.46
N LEU A 362 1.12 11.54 -14.75
CA LEU A 362 0.96 10.21 -15.37
C LEU A 362 1.87 9.17 -14.70
N LEU A 363 3.12 9.52 -14.38
CA LEU A 363 4.04 8.63 -13.67
C LEU A 363 3.50 8.25 -12.29
N CYS A 364 2.96 9.21 -11.53
CA CYS A 364 2.27 8.94 -10.26
C CYS A 364 1.05 8.01 -10.44
N ALA A 365 0.23 8.23 -11.48
CA ALA A 365 -0.92 7.38 -11.80
C ALA A 365 -0.52 5.94 -12.17
N VAL A 366 0.56 5.78 -12.92
CA VAL A 366 1.13 4.47 -13.29
C VAL A 366 1.74 3.77 -12.06
N ALA A 367 2.41 4.52 -11.18
CA ALA A 367 2.93 4.04 -9.91
C ALA A 367 1.84 3.79 -8.83
N SER A 368 0.56 4.01 -9.15
CA SER A 368 -0.58 3.84 -8.23
C SER A 368 -0.52 4.71 -6.96
N VAL A 369 0.09 5.90 -7.06
CA VAL A 369 0.05 6.92 -6.00
C VAL A 369 -1.40 7.37 -5.80
N PRO A 370 -1.89 7.58 -4.56
CA PRO A 370 -3.24 8.08 -4.33
C PRO A 370 -3.43 9.48 -4.92
N GLN A 371 -4.53 9.68 -5.66
CA GLN A 371 -4.82 10.92 -6.40
C GLN A 371 -4.70 12.20 -5.53
N HIS A 372 -5.23 12.16 -4.30
CA HIS A 372 -5.24 13.28 -3.35
C HIS A 372 -3.85 13.68 -2.81
N CYS A 373 -2.81 12.89 -3.07
CA CYS A 373 -1.43 13.23 -2.73
C CYS A 373 -0.74 13.98 -3.88
N VAL A 374 -1.13 13.74 -5.14
CA VAL A 374 -0.32 14.12 -6.32
C VAL A 374 -0.28 15.62 -6.56
N SER A 375 -1.39 16.34 -6.31
CA SER A 375 -1.43 17.81 -6.36
C SER A 375 -0.42 18.44 -5.41
N LYS A 376 -0.33 17.93 -4.18
CA LYS A 376 0.62 18.35 -3.15
C LYS A 376 2.07 17.94 -3.46
N ILE A 377 2.29 16.79 -4.10
CA ILE A 377 3.63 16.28 -4.47
C ILE A 377 4.23 17.07 -5.65
N LEU A 378 3.42 17.42 -6.65
CA LEU A 378 3.89 17.99 -7.92
C LEU A 378 3.59 19.49 -8.08
N ASP A 379 2.94 20.10 -7.08
CA ASP A 379 2.44 21.47 -7.13
C ASP A 379 1.59 21.72 -8.39
N VAL A 380 0.45 21.03 -8.47
CA VAL A 380 -0.47 21.06 -9.62
C VAL A 380 -1.92 21.07 -9.16
N ASP A 381 -2.78 21.75 -9.93
CA ASP A 381 -4.22 21.84 -9.70
C ASP A 381 -4.89 20.44 -9.68
N ASP A 382 -5.73 20.17 -8.68
CA ASP A 382 -6.40 18.86 -8.54
C ASP A 382 -7.21 18.43 -9.77
N LYS A 383 -7.68 19.36 -10.61
CA LYS A 383 -8.39 19.06 -11.86
C LYS A 383 -7.47 18.40 -12.88
N ILE A 384 -6.20 18.82 -13.01
CA ILE A 384 -5.27 18.17 -13.96
C ILE A 384 -4.93 16.76 -13.48
N VAL A 385 -4.76 16.57 -12.16
CA VAL A 385 -4.55 15.27 -11.54
C VAL A 385 -5.74 14.35 -11.82
N SER A 386 -6.95 14.80 -11.48
CA SER A 386 -8.19 14.05 -11.68
C SER A 386 -8.41 13.66 -13.14
N ARG A 387 -8.12 14.59 -14.08
CA ARG A 387 -8.25 14.36 -15.52
C ARG A 387 -7.25 13.33 -16.02
N VAL A 388 -5.96 13.42 -15.66
CA VAL A 388 -4.96 12.42 -16.06
C VAL A 388 -5.28 11.03 -15.50
N TYR A 389 -5.67 10.92 -14.22
CA TYR A 389 -6.08 9.65 -13.61
C TYR A 389 -7.30 9.03 -14.31
N THR A 390 -8.32 9.84 -14.61
CA THR A 390 -9.52 9.41 -15.34
C THR A 390 -9.18 8.96 -16.76
N ASN A 391 -8.33 9.71 -17.45
CA ASN A 391 -7.88 9.39 -18.80
C ASN A 391 -7.06 8.09 -18.84
N VAL A 392 -6.20 7.83 -17.84
CA VAL A 392 -5.48 6.55 -17.71
C VAL A 392 -6.43 5.36 -17.60
N ASP A 393 -7.47 5.47 -16.76
CA ASP A 393 -8.48 4.42 -16.63
C ASP A 393 -9.28 4.23 -17.93
N MET A 394 -9.62 5.32 -18.63
CA MET A 394 -10.29 5.27 -19.94
C MET A 394 -9.43 4.62 -21.02
N ALA A 395 -8.15 5.01 -21.12
CA ALA A 395 -7.20 4.45 -22.09
C ALA A 395 -6.97 2.95 -21.85
N ARG A 396 -6.76 2.54 -20.60
CA ARG A 396 -6.64 1.12 -20.23
C ARG A 396 -7.92 0.35 -20.55
N ALA A 397 -9.10 0.92 -20.26
CA ALA A 397 -10.37 0.29 -20.58
C ALA A 397 -10.57 0.11 -22.10
N ARG A 398 -10.29 1.14 -22.91
CA ARG A 398 -10.29 1.08 -24.38
C ARG A 398 -9.36 -0.03 -24.89
N PHE A 399 -8.11 -0.04 -24.43
CA PHE A 399 -7.13 -1.04 -24.84
C PHE A 399 -7.58 -2.47 -24.48
N VAL A 400 -8.07 -2.69 -23.25
CA VAL A 400 -8.58 -4.00 -22.83
C VAL A 400 -9.76 -4.44 -23.68
N MET A 401 -10.75 -3.58 -23.93
CA MET A 401 -11.90 -3.94 -24.76
C MET A 401 -11.49 -4.26 -26.21
N ALA A 402 -10.51 -3.54 -26.76
CA ALA A 402 -9.96 -3.82 -28.09
C ALA A 402 -9.20 -5.16 -28.16
N HIS A 403 -8.46 -5.55 -27.11
CA HIS A 403 -7.60 -6.74 -27.11
C HIS A 403 -8.27 -8.00 -26.55
N GLU A 404 -9.20 -7.87 -25.60
CA GLU A 404 -9.82 -9.00 -24.90
C GLU A 404 -10.53 -9.96 -25.88
N LYS A 405 -11.12 -9.42 -26.96
CA LYS A 405 -11.75 -10.22 -28.01
C LYS A 405 -10.81 -11.25 -28.66
N TYR A 406 -9.53 -10.95 -28.79
CA TYR A 406 -8.52 -11.82 -29.41
C TYR A 406 -7.94 -12.88 -28.45
N ILE A 407 -8.26 -12.83 -27.16
CA ILE A 407 -7.79 -13.85 -26.21
C ILE A 407 -8.46 -15.19 -26.51
N GLN A 408 -7.64 -16.16 -26.92
CA GLN A 408 -7.97 -17.57 -27.05
C GLN A 408 -7.34 -18.36 -25.90
N TYR A 409 -7.97 -19.46 -25.52
CA TYR A 409 -7.47 -20.42 -24.52
C TYR A 409 -7.27 -21.75 -25.23
N GLY A 410 -6.11 -22.39 -25.04
CA GLY A 410 -5.81 -23.68 -25.67
C GLY A 410 -5.89 -23.60 -27.20
N GLY A 411 -6.46 -24.63 -27.83
CA GLY A 411 -6.63 -24.73 -29.29
C GLY A 411 -5.45 -25.37 -30.03
N GLY A 412 -4.35 -25.64 -29.34
CA GLY A 412 -3.28 -26.54 -29.82
C GLY A 412 -3.61 -28.03 -29.55
N PRO A 413 -2.67 -28.94 -29.84
CA PRO A 413 -2.80 -30.36 -29.48
C PRO A 413 -2.72 -30.60 -27.97
N ASP A 414 -2.04 -29.71 -27.24
CA ASP A 414 -1.80 -29.82 -25.80
C ASP A 414 -2.99 -29.31 -24.98
N TRP A 415 -3.16 -29.92 -23.80
CA TRP A 415 -4.16 -29.53 -22.82
C TRP A 415 -3.65 -28.40 -21.94
N VAL A 416 -4.47 -27.35 -21.73
CA VAL A 416 -4.09 -26.20 -20.90
C VAL A 416 -4.97 -26.03 -19.67
N ASP A 417 -4.35 -25.73 -18.52
CA ASP A 417 -5.05 -25.37 -17.28
C ASP A 417 -5.67 -23.97 -17.37
N VAL A 418 -6.99 -23.89 -17.18
CA VAL A 418 -7.75 -22.63 -17.10
C VAL A 418 -8.54 -22.59 -15.79
N GLU A 419 -8.47 -21.48 -15.06
CA GLU A 419 -9.32 -21.21 -13.90
C GLU A 419 -10.51 -20.33 -14.29
N ALA A 420 -11.69 -20.65 -13.76
CA ALA A 420 -12.88 -19.81 -13.86
C ALA A 420 -13.65 -19.73 -12.53
N ASP A 421 -14.16 -18.54 -12.22
CA ASP A 421 -14.88 -18.23 -10.98
C ASP A 421 -15.74 -16.95 -11.16
N GLU A 422 -16.59 -16.63 -10.18
CA GLU A 422 -17.36 -15.38 -10.13
C GLU A 422 -16.98 -14.47 -8.95
N VAL A 423 -17.20 -13.16 -9.10
CA VAL A 423 -16.96 -12.17 -8.06
C VAL A 423 -18.03 -11.08 -8.01
N ASP A 424 -18.51 -10.80 -6.80
CA ASP A 424 -19.36 -9.64 -6.51
C ASP A 424 -18.47 -8.43 -6.18
N LEU A 425 -18.66 -7.33 -6.91
CA LEU A 425 -17.83 -6.11 -6.82
C LEU A 425 -18.61 -4.89 -6.30
N GLY A 426 -19.94 -4.93 -6.38
CA GLY A 426 -20.81 -3.82 -6.01
C GLY A 426 -22.27 -4.23 -5.83
N LYS A 427 -23.04 -3.35 -5.20
CA LYS A 427 -24.49 -3.54 -4.99
C LYS A 427 -25.19 -2.20 -4.80
N ALA A 428 -26.43 -2.09 -5.22
CA ALA A 428 -27.32 -0.97 -4.91
C ALA A 428 -28.76 -1.47 -4.69
N VAL A 429 -29.50 -0.76 -3.84
CA VAL A 429 -30.97 -0.88 -3.79
C VAL A 429 -31.53 -0.17 -5.01
N VAL A 430 -32.54 -0.76 -5.66
CA VAL A 430 -33.15 -0.16 -6.86
C VAL A 430 -34.64 0.12 -6.63
N ASP A 431 -35.43 -0.90 -6.28
CA ASP A 431 -36.87 -0.79 -6.04
C ASP A 431 -37.33 -1.73 -4.92
N ASN A 432 -38.30 -1.33 -4.09
CA ASN A 432 -39.00 -2.19 -3.11
C ASN A 432 -38.10 -3.19 -2.33
N ASN A 433 -37.02 -2.70 -1.72
CA ASN A 433 -36.04 -3.52 -0.98
C ASN A 433 -35.39 -4.65 -1.80
N LYS A 434 -35.34 -4.49 -3.13
CA LYS A 434 -34.56 -5.33 -4.04
C LYS A 434 -33.18 -4.73 -4.29
N VAL A 435 -32.18 -5.59 -4.30
CA VAL A 435 -30.78 -5.26 -4.54
C VAL A 435 -30.36 -5.79 -5.90
N LYS A 436 -29.79 -4.90 -6.70
CA LYS A 436 -29.02 -5.23 -7.92
C LYS A 436 -27.56 -5.41 -7.52
N TRP A 437 -26.90 -6.38 -8.15
CA TRP A 437 -25.51 -6.72 -7.90
C TRP A 437 -24.66 -6.46 -9.14
N GLU A 438 -23.44 -5.99 -8.91
CA GLU A 438 -22.39 -5.88 -9.93
C GLU A 438 -21.51 -7.13 -9.82
N GLN A 439 -21.89 -8.18 -10.56
CA GLN A 439 -21.21 -9.48 -10.52
C GLN A 439 -20.47 -9.72 -11.84
N TRP A 440 -19.28 -10.32 -11.77
CA TRP A 440 -18.42 -10.59 -12.91
C TRP A 440 -17.90 -12.02 -12.88
N CYS A 441 -17.90 -12.70 -14.03
CA CYS A 441 -17.18 -13.97 -14.22
C CYS A 441 -15.77 -13.67 -14.77
N GLY A 442 -14.77 -14.34 -14.21
CA GLY A 442 -13.39 -14.26 -14.66
C GLY A 442 -12.91 -15.61 -15.18
N ILE A 443 -12.12 -15.58 -16.26
CA ILE A 443 -11.49 -16.76 -16.84
C ILE A 443 -10.02 -16.42 -17.11
N VAL A 444 -9.09 -17.28 -16.69
CA VAL A 444 -7.64 -17.06 -16.86
C VAL A 444 -6.89 -18.37 -17.05
N GLN A 445 -5.98 -18.42 -18.03
CA GLN A 445 -5.06 -19.55 -18.20
C GLN A 445 -3.94 -19.46 -17.16
N ARG A 446 -3.61 -20.59 -16.52
CA ARG A 446 -2.54 -20.64 -15.53
C ARG A 446 -1.20 -20.26 -16.17
N GLY A 447 -0.38 -19.54 -15.41
CA GLY A 447 0.91 -19.04 -15.88
C GLY A 447 0.85 -17.84 -16.85
N SER A 448 -0.33 -17.48 -17.39
CA SER A 448 -0.46 -16.40 -18.39
C SER A 448 -1.46 -15.31 -17.97
N PRO A 449 -1.07 -14.33 -17.12
CA PRO A 449 -1.96 -13.27 -16.63
C PRO A 449 -2.64 -12.44 -17.72
N LYS A 450 -2.00 -12.32 -18.89
CA LYS A 450 -2.53 -11.65 -20.08
C LYS A 450 -3.81 -12.28 -20.66
N THR A 451 -4.12 -13.53 -20.30
CA THR A 451 -5.32 -14.24 -20.75
C THR A 451 -6.55 -13.99 -19.88
N LEU A 452 -6.43 -13.18 -18.81
CA LEU A 452 -7.56 -12.85 -17.94
C LEU A 452 -8.66 -12.14 -18.75
N ARG A 453 -9.82 -12.79 -18.93
CA ARG A 453 -11.04 -12.17 -19.45
C ARG A 453 -12.02 -11.94 -18.32
N LEU A 454 -12.72 -10.81 -18.36
CA LEU A 454 -13.77 -10.45 -17.41
C LEU A 454 -15.09 -10.25 -18.15
N VAL A 455 -16.13 -10.98 -17.76
CA VAL A 455 -17.47 -10.92 -18.34
C VAL A 455 -18.45 -10.45 -17.27
N GLN A 456 -19.10 -9.31 -17.49
CA GLN A 456 -20.15 -8.80 -16.61
C GLN A 456 -21.36 -9.74 -16.66
N LEU A 457 -21.88 -10.11 -15.48
CA LEU A 457 -23.05 -10.98 -15.35
C LEU A 457 -24.30 -10.15 -15.03
N GLN A 458 -25.48 -10.73 -15.30
CA GLN A 458 -26.77 -10.17 -14.93
C GLN A 458 -27.49 -11.08 -13.92
N PRO A 459 -27.01 -11.13 -12.65
CA PRO A 459 -27.64 -11.92 -11.61
C PRO A 459 -29.10 -11.48 -11.34
N PRO A 460 -29.93 -12.34 -10.72
CA PRO A 460 -31.27 -11.96 -10.33
C PRO A 460 -31.23 -10.90 -9.21
N LEU A 461 -32.24 -10.03 -9.16
CA LEU A 461 -32.43 -9.14 -8.02
C LEU A 461 -32.69 -9.95 -6.74
N THR A 462 -32.06 -9.57 -5.63
CA THR A 462 -32.23 -10.24 -4.33
C THR A 462 -32.87 -9.32 -3.30
N LYS A 463 -33.23 -9.82 -2.11
CA LYS A 463 -33.68 -8.97 -1.00
C LYS A 463 -32.50 -8.20 -0.37
N THR A 464 -32.73 -7.08 0.30
CA THR A 464 -31.69 -6.26 0.97
C THR A 464 -30.77 -7.04 1.92
N ARG A 465 -31.30 -8.05 2.61
CA ARG A 465 -30.55 -8.90 3.56
C ARG A 465 -29.87 -10.13 2.92
N SER A 466 -29.97 -10.33 1.61
CA SER A 466 -29.30 -11.46 0.94
C SER A 466 -27.77 -11.30 0.99
N PRO A 467 -27.01 -12.39 1.24
CA PRO A 467 -25.55 -12.31 1.39
C PRO A 467 -24.81 -12.06 0.07
N GLY A 468 -25.48 -12.32 -1.06
CA GLY A 468 -24.98 -12.16 -2.43
C GLY A 468 -26.10 -12.51 -3.42
N PRO A 469 -25.86 -12.37 -4.74
CA PRO A 469 -26.77 -12.81 -5.80
C PRO A 469 -26.95 -14.34 -5.89
N GLY A 470 -26.06 -15.09 -5.22
CA GLY A 470 -25.93 -16.53 -5.37
C GLY A 470 -24.86 -16.91 -6.42
N PRO A 471 -24.60 -18.21 -6.58
CA PRO A 471 -23.60 -18.69 -7.52
C PRO A 471 -24.04 -18.47 -8.98
N ILE A 472 -23.07 -18.42 -9.90
CA ILE A 472 -23.33 -18.28 -11.34
C ILE A 472 -24.32 -19.34 -11.84
N ARG A 473 -25.31 -18.92 -12.65
CA ARG A 473 -26.36 -19.82 -13.16
C ARG A 473 -25.91 -20.44 -14.48
N LYS A 474 -26.40 -21.66 -14.76
CA LYS A 474 -26.11 -22.36 -16.03
C LYS A 474 -26.43 -21.53 -17.27
N LYS A 475 -27.50 -20.72 -17.25
CA LYS A 475 -27.88 -19.84 -18.36
C LYS A 475 -26.89 -18.69 -18.63
N ASP A 476 -26.18 -18.24 -17.60
CA ASP A 476 -25.19 -17.17 -17.73
C ASP A 476 -23.81 -17.78 -18.09
N TRP A 477 -23.45 -18.92 -17.50
CA TRP A 477 -22.20 -19.64 -17.78
C TRP A 477 -22.16 -20.29 -19.17
N LYS A 478 -23.23 -20.97 -19.60
CA LYS A 478 -23.28 -21.74 -20.86
C LYS A 478 -22.76 -20.94 -22.08
N PRO A 479 -23.30 -19.75 -22.44
CA PRO A 479 -22.85 -19.01 -23.61
C PRO A 479 -21.40 -18.53 -23.50
N ILE A 480 -20.90 -18.27 -22.28
CA ILE A 480 -19.50 -17.89 -22.05
C ILE A 480 -18.59 -19.09 -22.32
N ALA A 481 -18.93 -20.25 -21.76
CA ALA A 481 -18.11 -21.45 -21.81
C ALA A 481 -18.08 -22.08 -23.21
N GLU A 482 -19.21 -22.13 -23.91
CA GLU A 482 -19.31 -22.61 -25.29
C GLU A 482 -18.48 -21.72 -26.24
N LYS A 483 -18.54 -20.39 -26.07
CA LYS A 483 -17.78 -19.44 -26.90
C LYS A 483 -16.27 -19.45 -26.66
N LEU A 484 -15.84 -19.72 -25.42
CA LEU A 484 -14.45 -19.50 -25.00
C LEU A 484 -13.64 -20.79 -24.75
N LEU A 485 -14.28 -21.91 -24.43
CA LEU A 485 -13.59 -23.13 -23.95
C LEU A 485 -13.88 -24.38 -24.78
N ALA A 486 -15.09 -24.51 -25.36
CA ALA A 486 -15.48 -25.71 -26.09
C ALA A 486 -14.57 -25.97 -27.31
N GLY A 487 -14.16 -27.21 -27.49
CA GLY A 487 -13.31 -27.67 -28.59
C GLY A 487 -11.81 -27.45 -28.41
N ARG A 488 -11.35 -26.84 -27.30
CA ARG A 488 -9.98 -26.25 -27.18
C ARG A 488 -8.98 -27.00 -26.30
N HIS A 489 -9.25 -28.24 -25.91
CA HIS A 489 -8.40 -29.05 -25.00
C HIS A 489 -8.12 -28.33 -23.67
N ILE A 490 -9.18 -28.04 -22.90
CA ILE A 490 -9.09 -27.27 -21.66
C ILE A 490 -9.21 -28.17 -20.44
N VAL A 491 -8.28 -28.06 -19.49
CA VAL A 491 -8.49 -28.51 -18.11
C VAL A 491 -9.08 -27.34 -17.32
N LEU A 492 -10.38 -27.38 -17.08
CA LEU A 492 -11.11 -26.29 -16.43
C LEU A 492 -11.16 -26.51 -14.91
N HIS A 493 -10.66 -25.54 -14.14
CA HIS A 493 -10.66 -25.53 -12.68
C HIS A 493 -11.63 -24.48 -12.13
N THR A 494 -12.60 -24.91 -11.33
CA THR A 494 -13.61 -24.00 -10.75
C THR A 494 -13.88 -24.30 -9.27
N ASP A 495 -14.74 -23.48 -8.67
CA ASP A 495 -15.38 -23.76 -7.40
C ASP A 495 -16.43 -24.92 -7.53
N GLY A 496 -17.21 -25.15 -6.47
CA GLY A 496 -18.25 -26.17 -6.41
C GLY A 496 -19.58 -25.85 -7.09
N ALA A 497 -19.76 -24.69 -7.74
CA ALA A 497 -21.04 -24.27 -8.30
C ALA A 497 -21.56 -25.25 -9.38
N ARG A 498 -22.88 -25.46 -9.39
CA ARG A 498 -23.54 -26.43 -10.28
C ARG A 498 -23.44 -26.06 -11.76
N ALA A 499 -23.30 -24.78 -12.09
CA ALA A 499 -23.22 -24.32 -13.47
C ALA A 499 -21.93 -24.78 -14.17
N TYR A 500 -20.79 -24.76 -13.46
CA TYR A 500 -19.50 -25.17 -14.00
C TYR A 500 -19.42 -26.65 -14.41
N LYS A 501 -20.32 -27.50 -13.88
CA LYS A 501 -20.45 -28.92 -14.27
C LYS A 501 -21.08 -29.13 -15.66
N LEU A 502 -21.20 -28.09 -16.47
CA LEU A 502 -21.62 -28.17 -17.87
C LEU A 502 -20.59 -29.01 -18.64
N LYS A 503 -21.02 -30.14 -19.20
CA LYS A 503 -20.19 -30.91 -20.15
C LYS A 503 -20.02 -30.10 -21.43
N LEU A 504 -18.79 -30.00 -21.92
CA LEU A 504 -18.40 -29.30 -23.15
C LEU A 504 -17.42 -30.18 -23.92
N ASP A 505 -17.42 -30.10 -25.25
CA ASP A 505 -16.45 -30.83 -26.07
C ASP A 505 -15.01 -30.41 -25.73
N LYS A 506 -14.11 -31.40 -25.63
CA LYS A 506 -12.68 -31.22 -25.30
C LYS A 506 -12.42 -30.33 -24.06
N VAL A 507 -13.30 -30.39 -23.05
CA VAL A 507 -13.07 -29.76 -21.74
C VAL A 507 -13.18 -30.79 -20.62
N ALA A 508 -12.11 -30.94 -19.85
CA ALA A 508 -12.06 -31.79 -18.67
C ALA A 508 -12.27 -30.92 -17.42
N HIS A 509 -13.36 -31.14 -16.68
CA HIS A 509 -13.73 -30.32 -15.52
C HIS A 509 -13.15 -30.88 -14.21
N CYS A 510 -12.45 -30.03 -13.48
CA CYS A 510 -12.03 -30.22 -12.10
C CYS A 510 -12.64 -29.15 -11.20
N ASN A 511 -12.93 -29.50 -9.95
CA ASN A 511 -13.47 -28.55 -9.00
C ASN A 511 -12.93 -28.73 -7.58
N VAL A 512 -13.01 -27.65 -6.80
CA VAL A 512 -12.70 -27.63 -5.37
C VAL A 512 -13.91 -27.15 -4.56
N VAL A 513 -14.05 -27.62 -3.33
CA VAL A 513 -15.21 -27.30 -2.48
C VAL A 513 -14.76 -26.46 -1.29
N HIS A 514 -14.94 -25.15 -1.41
CA HIS A 514 -14.58 -24.15 -0.39
C HIS A 514 -15.57 -24.08 0.79
N LYS A 515 -16.11 -25.25 1.20
CA LYS A 515 -17.09 -25.36 2.29
C LYS A 515 -16.57 -26.28 3.39
N LYS A 516 -16.69 -25.84 4.65
CA LYS A 516 -16.52 -26.74 5.82
C LYS A 516 -17.53 -27.87 5.72
N LYS A 517 -17.06 -29.12 5.70
CA LYS A 517 -17.95 -30.29 5.69
C LYS A 517 -18.10 -30.81 7.12
N LYS A 518 -19.34 -30.98 7.56
CA LYS A 518 -19.65 -31.73 8.79
C LYS A 518 -19.55 -33.22 8.41
N ILE A 519 -18.64 -33.96 9.05
CA ILE A 519 -18.49 -35.40 8.82
C ILE A 519 -18.57 -36.16 10.15
N LYS A 520 -19.14 -37.36 10.11
CA LYS A 520 -19.17 -38.28 11.24
C LYS A 520 -17.91 -39.15 11.16
N ILE A 521 -17.07 -39.13 12.18
CA ILE A 521 -15.89 -40.01 12.34
C ILE A 521 -16.12 -40.79 13.63
N GLY A 522 -16.34 -42.10 13.51
CA GLY A 522 -16.86 -42.92 14.61
C GLY A 522 -18.21 -42.37 15.09
N ASN A 523 -18.37 -42.17 16.40
CA ASN A 523 -19.58 -41.55 16.97
C ASN A 523 -19.51 -40.02 17.11
N LYS A 524 -18.38 -39.36 16.79
CA LYS A 524 -18.23 -37.90 16.92
C LYS A 524 -18.44 -37.19 15.57
N VAL A 525 -19.14 -36.06 15.61
CA VAL A 525 -19.44 -35.26 14.43
C VAL A 525 -18.52 -34.03 14.40
N MET A 526 -17.57 -34.01 13.46
CA MET A 526 -16.53 -32.97 13.37
C MET A 526 -16.68 -32.08 12.14
N TRP A 527 -16.26 -30.82 12.29
CA TRP A 527 -16.18 -29.85 11.20
C TRP A 527 -14.80 -29.87 10.56
N VAL A 528 -14.67 -30.51 9.40
CA VAL A 528 -13.41 -30.52 8.66
C VAL A 528 -13.22 -29.21 7.89
N LYS A 529 -11.98 -28.69 7.92
CA LYS A 529 -11.57 -27.48 7.20
C LYS A 529 -11.74 -27.70 5.68
N PRO A 530 -12.10 -26.67 4.90
CA PRO A 530 -12.23 -26.80 3.45
C PRO A 530 -10.89 -27.18 2.80
N HIS A 531 -10.93 -28.03 1.78
CA HIS A 531 -9.78 -28.31 0.93
C HIS A 531 -9.78 -27.33 -0.24
N PHE A 532 -8.79 -26.42 -0.25
CA PHE A 532 -8.62 -25.42 -1.32
C PHE A 532 -7.96 -26.00 -2.58
N THR A 533 -7.30 -27.15 -2.48
CA THR A 533 -6.73 -27.86 -3.64
C THR A 533 -7.04 -29.34 -3.58
N LYS A 534 -7.24 -29.96 -4.75
CA LYS A 534 -7.44 -31.41 -4.89
C LYS A 534 -6.68 -31.90 -6.13
N VAL A 535 -5.96 -33.01 -6.01
CA VAL A 535 -5.33 -33.67 -7.17
C VAL A 535 -6.39 -34.52 -7.88
N TYR A 536 -6.46 -34.40 -9.20
CA TYR A 536 -7.29 -35.20 -10.08
C TYR A 536 -6.39 -36.04 -11.00
N GLN A 537 -6.85 -37.24 -11.34
CA GLN A 537 -6.40 -38.00 -12.50
C GLN A 537 -7.55 -37.93 -13.52
N LEU A 538 -7.26 -37.41 -14.71
CA LEU A 538 -8.23 -37.16 -15.78
C LEU A 538 -7.89 -38.03 -16.98
N SER A 539 -8.82 -38.89 -17.39
CA SER A 539 -8.74 -39.54 -18.70
C SER A 539 -9.10 -38.51 -19.77
N ILE A 540 -8.17 -38.26 -20.70
CA ILE A 540 -8.42 -37.39 -21.87
C ILE A 540 -8.73 -38.24 -23.11
N PRO A 541 -9.46 -37.68 -24.11
CA PRO A 541 -9.55 -38.25 -25.44
C PRO A 541 -8.18 -38.73 -25.96
N GLY A 542 -8.12 -39.97 -26.46
CA GLY A 542 -6.86 -40.65 -26.80
C GLY A 542 -6.26 -41.52 -25.69
N GLY A 543 -6.99 -41.79 -24.60
CA GLY A 543 -6.65 -42.82 -23.60
C GLY A 543 -5.55 -42.46 -22.61
N LYS A 544 -4.88 -41.30 -22.79
CA LYS A 544 -3.86 -40.79 -21.86
C LYS A 544 -4.51 -40.27 -20.57
N THR A 545 -3.77 -40.32 -19.46
CA THR A 545 -4.21 -39.83 -18.15
C THR A 545 -3.38 -38.62 -17.71
N LEU A 546 -4.03 -37.47 -17.49
CA LEU A 546 -3.40 -36.27 -16.95
C LEU A 546 -3.57 -36.20 -15.42
N ARG A 547 -2.46 -36.01 -14.69
CA ARG A 547 -2.49 -35.78 -13.24
C ARG A 547 -2.37 -34.28 -12.96
N VAL A 548 -3.45 -33.63 -12.54
CA VAL A 548 -3.54 -32.18 -12.37
C VAL A 548 -3.89 -31.77 -10.95
N LYS A 549 -3.42 -30.59 -10.51
CA LYS A 549 -3.76 -30.00 -9.20
C LYS A 549 -4.85 -28.95 -9.37
N SER A 550 -6.08 -29.29 -9.00
CA SER A 550 -7.22 -28.38 -9.09
C SER A 550 -7.28 -27.38 -7.94
N GLY A 551 -7.79 -26.19 -8.24
CA GLY A 551 -7.97 -25.05 -7.33
C GLY A 551 -8.16 -23.75 -8.12
N THR A 552 -8.71 -22.71 -7.48
CA THR A 552 -9.01 -21.39 -8.07
C THR A 552 -8.03 -20.31 -7.60
N GLN A 553 -6.82 -20.67 -7.17
CA GLN A 553 -5.93 -19.75 -6.46
C GLN A 553 -5.43 -18.57 -7.31
N ILE A 554 -5.38 -18.70 -8.63
CA ILE A 554 -4.90 -17.65 -9.54
C ILE A 554 -6.02 -16.64 -9.80
N ILE A 555 -7.25 -17.12 -10.01
CA ILE A 555 -8.42 -16.24 -10.15
C ILE A 555 -8.80 -15.59 -8.80
N ASP A 556 -8.68 -16.30 -7.67
CA ASP A 556 -8.81 -15.72 -6.31
C ASP A 556 -7.83 -14.55 -6.06
N ARG A 557 -6.59 -14.67 -6.58
CA ARG A 557 -5.58 -13.58 -6.52
C ARG A 557 -5.95 -12.42 -7.45
N CYS A 558 -6.55 -12.68 -8.61
CA CYS A 558 -7.15 -11.64 -9.46
C CYS A 558 -8.25 -10.89 -8.70
N TRP A 559 -9.15 -11.59 -8.02
CA TRP A 559 -10.22 -10.98 -7.23
C TRP A 559 -9.74 -10.15 -6.05
N ARG A 560 -8.59 -10.49 -5.46
CA ARG A 560 -7.93 -9.62 -4.47
C ARG A 560 -7.43 -8.33 -5.11
N HIS A 561 -6.62 -8.44 -6.16
CA HIS A 561 -6.09 -7.31 -6.92
C HIS A 561 -7.19 -6.35 -7.41
N LEU A 562 -8.26 -6.90 -7.98
CA LEU A 562 -9.40 -6.14 -8.47
C LEU A 562 -10.11 -5.37 -7.35
N ARG A 563 -10.39 -6.02 -6.21
CA ARG A 563 -11.05 -5.38 -5.06
C ARG A 563 -10.21 -4.31 -4.38
N GLU A 564 -8.88 -4.44 -4.42
CA GLU A 564 -7.92 -3.45 -3.93
C GLU A 564 -7.86 -2.24 -4.87
N HIS A 565 -7.78 -2.46 -6.19
CA HIS A 565 -7.77 -1.39 -7.19
C HIS A 565 -9.05 -0.53 -7.17
N ILE A 566 -10.22 -1.15 -6.94
CA ILE A 566 -11.52 -0.45 -6.83
C ILE A 566 -11.92 -0.12 -5.38
N LYS A 567 -10.99 -0.16 -4.41
CA LYS A 567 -11.29 0.04 -2.97
C LYS A 567 -12.06 1.34 -2.71
N ASN A 568 -11.59 2.44 -3.28
CA ASN A 568 -12.10 3.79 -3.04
C ASN A 568 -13.06 4.27 -4.14
N SER A 569 -13.62 3.37 -4.96
CA SER A 569 -14.46 3.70 -6.11
C SER A 569 -15.95 3.54 -5.78
N PRO A 570 -16.86 4.34 -6.36
CA PRO A 570 -18.29 4.10 -6.26
C PRO A 570 -18.64 2.68 -6.75
N ARG A 571 -19.42 1.94 -5.96
CA ARG A 571 -19.75 0.51 -6.22
C ARG A 571 -21.19 0.29 -6.68
N SER A 572 -21.82 1.32 -7.23
CA SER A 572 -23.18 1.24 -7.79
C SER A 572 -23.17 0.40 -9.07
N PRO A 573 -24.03 -0.63 -9.21
CA PRO A 573 -24.06 -1.47 -10.39
C PRO A 573 -24.41 -0.70 -11.67
N GLY A 574 -23.76 -1.03 -12.77
CA GLY A 574 -23.90 -0.34 -14.06
C GLY A 574 -23.20 1.02 -14.13
N ASN A 575 -22.47 1.46 -13.10
CA ASN A 575 -21.73 2.71 -13.13
C ASN A 575 -20.53 2.63 -14.10
N THR A 576 -20.50 3.51 -15.10
CA THR A 576 -19.43 3.57 -16.13
C THR A 576 -18.03 3.79 -15.54
N VAL A 577 -17.90 4.55 -14.45
CA VAL A 577 -16.62 4.75 -13.74
C VAL A 577 -16.14 3.45 -13.09
N LEU A 578 -17.07 2.69 -12.47
CA LEU A 578 -16.77 1.38 -11.90
C LEU A 578 -16.32 0.39 -12.99
N MET A 579 -17.04 0.33 -14.12
CA MET A 579 -16.66 -0.49 -15.27
C MET A 579 -15.27 -0.12 -15.80
N ARG A 580 -14.98 1.17 -16.01
CA ARG A 580 -13.67 1.67 -16.46
C ARG A 580 -12.56 1.24 -15.49
N LYS A 581 -12.78 1.37 -14.17
CA LYS A 581 -11.80 0.94 -13.15
C LYS A 581 -11.62 -0.58 -13.06
N ILE A 582 -12.67 -1.36 -13.30
CA ILE A 582 -12.56 -2.83 -13.42
C ILE A 582 -11.68 -3.21 -14.62
N ARG A 583 -11.88 -2.57 -15.78
CA ARG A 583 -11.04 -2.79 -16.97
C ARG A 583 -9.62 -2.24 -16.81
N SER A 584 -9.43 -1.12 -16.10
CA SER A 584 -8.10 -0.60 -15.72
C SER A 584 -7.34 -1.59 -14.83
N ALA A 585 -8.00 -2.15 -13.81
CA ALA A 585 -7.42 -3.19 -12.95
C ALA A 585 -7.04 -4.46 -13.74
N GLN A 586 -7.88 -4.87 -14.69
CA GLN A 586 -7.62 -6.00 -15.60
C GLN A 586 -6.37 -5.75 -16.45
N TRP A 587 -6.22 -4.54 -17.02
CA TRP A 587 -5.01 -4.16 -17.75
C TRP A 587 -3.75 -4.25 -16.87
N VAL A 588 -3.80 -3.73 -15.64
CA VAL A 588 -2.67 -3.82 -14.70
C VAL A 588 -2.34 -5.28 -14.36
N TYR A 589 -3.35 -6.16 -14.26
CA TYR A 589 -3.15 -7.59 -14.04
C TYR A 589 -2.49 -8.28 -15.27
N TRP A 590 -2.87 -7.92 -16.49
CA TRP A 590 -2.22 -8.41 -17.72
C TRP A 590 -0.73 -8.06 -17.79
N GLN A 591 -0.35 -6.89 -17.26
CA GLN A 591 1.04 -6.42 -17.22
C GLN A 591 1.78 -6.80 -15.93
N LYS A 592 1.25 -7.74 -15.13
CA LYS A 592 1.89 -8.21 -13.91
C LYS A 592 3.30 -8.75 -14.19
N GLY A 593 4.28 -8.25 -13.45
CA GLY A 593 5.70 -8.59 -13.62
C GLY A 593 6.43 -7.79 -14.71
N LYS A 594 5.78 -6.79 -15.33
CA LYS A 594 6.38 -5.89 -16.32
C LYS A 594 6.47 -4.46 -15.79
N SER A 595 7.35 -3.65 -16.40
CA SER A 595 7.35 -2.19 -16.22
C SER A 595 6.02 -1.60 -16.71
N LEU A 596 5.18 -1.13 -15.78
CA LEU A 596 3.91 -0.50 -16.11
C LEU A 596 4.08 0.81 -16.90
N TRP A 597 5.21 1.51 -16.72
CA TRP A 597 5.55 2.71 -17.50
C TRP A 597 5.76 2.36 -18.99
N THR A 598 6.61 1.37 -19.26
CA THR A 598 6.88 0.88 -20.62
C THR A 598 5.59 0.35 -21.27
N ALA A 599 4.82 -0.47 -20.54
CA ALA A 599 3.55 -1.00 -21.03
C ALA A 599 2.50 0.10 -21.29
N THR A 600 2.49 1.17 -20.48
CA THR A 600 1.63 2.34 -20.72
C THR A 600 2.06 3.07 -22.00
N GLY A 601 3.37 3.20 -22.26
CA GLY A 601 3.88 3.70 -23.54
C GLY A 601 3.44 2.87 -24.75
N GLU A 602 3.52 1.53 -24.66
CA GLU A 602 3.02 0.62 -25.71
C GLU A 602 1.50 0.76 -25.93
N MET A 603 0.73 0.82 -24.85
CA MET A 603 -0.73 1.03 -24.88
C MET A 603 -1.08 2.36 -25.56
N LEU A 604 -0.37 3.44 -25.25
CA LEU A 604 -0.63 4.74 -25.86
C LEU A 604 -0.22 4.78 -27.33
N LYS A 605 0.90 4.15 -27.72
CA LYS A 605 1.27 3.98 -29.13
C LYS A 605 0.23 3.20 -29.94
N TYR A 606 -0.50 2.27 -29.32
CA TYR A 606 -1.63 1.59 -29.96
C TYR A 606 -2.86 2.50 -30.09
N LEU A 607 -3.18 3.29 -29.05
CA LEU A 607 -4.38 4.14 -29.01
C LEU A 607 -4.24 5.46 -29.78
N CYS A 608 -3.04 5.86 -30.19
CA CYS A 608 -2.77 7.00 -31.05
C CYS A 608 -2.62 6.61 -32.54
N ARG A 609 -2.97 5.37 -32.90
CA ARG A 609 -3.08 4.85 -34.27
C ARG A 609 -4.54 4.57 -34.59
#